data_AF-A0A967TLH7-F1
#
_entry.id   AF-A0A967TLH7-F1
#
_cell.length_a   1.000
_cell.length_b   1.000
_cell.length_c   1.000
_cell.angle_alpha   90.00
_cell.angle_beta   90.00
_cell.angle_gamma   90.00
#
_symmetry.space_group_name_H-M   'P 1'
#
loop_
_entity.id
_entity.type
_entity.pdbx_description
1 polymer ?
#
loop_
_entity_poly.entity_id
_entity_poly.type
_entity_poly.pdbx_seq_one_letter_code
_entity_poly.pdbx_strand_id
1 'polypeptide(L)'
;VPPLRERRDDIPALVRAFVAEFAERYNRDVETFDGASLQRLCEAEWSGNVRELRNAVERCVVLADGPTLRWPDSTGAEDGGVRERRMVFPEQDFPSLEEVEQQYINHVLRQVGGKKTRAARLLGIDKTTLWRKLRRYCGEI
;
A
#
# COMPACT_ATOMS: atom_id res chain seq x y z
N VAL A 1 -10.06 14.00 8.15
CA VAL A 1 -8.91 13.69 9.03
C VAL A 1 -7.66 14.13 8.29
N PRO A 2 -6.77 14.93 8.91
CA PRO A 2 -5.63 15.52 8.21
C PRO A 2 -4.68 14.43 7.68
N PRO A 3 -4.01 14.70 6.55
CA PRO A 3 -3.13 13.74 5.89
C PRO A 3 -1.84 13.53 6.68
N LEU A 4 -1.35 12.28 6.69
CA LEU A 4 -0.17 11.87 7.47
C LEU A 4 1.12 12.62 7.09
N ARG A 5 1.13 13.23 5.89
CA ARG A 5 2.20 14.10 5.40
C ARG A 5 2.50 15.29 6.32
N GLU A 6 1.54 15.74 7.11
CA GLU A 6 1.68 16.83 8.08
C GLU A 6 2.05 16.34 9.50
N ARG A 7 2.13 15.01 9.71
CA ARG A 7 2.38 14.36 11.01
C ARG A 7 3.42 13.23 10.90
N ARG A 8 4.53 13.50 10.20
CA ARG A 8 5.60 12.53 9.98
C ARG A 8 6.24 12.04 11.28
N ASP A 9 6.30 12.89 12.30
CA ASP A 9 6.79 12.56 13.64
C ASP A 9 5.96 11.49 14.38
N ASP A 10 4.70 11.29 13.98
CA ASP A 10 3.83 10.26 14.57
C ASP A 10 3.99 8.88 13.90
N ILE A 11 4.64 8.81 12.73
CA ILE A 11 4.81 7.55 11.98
C ILE A 11 5.48 6.47 12.83
N PRO A 12 6.60 6.72 13.54
CA PRO A 12 7.24 5.69 14.37
C PRO A 12 6.34 5.16 15.48
N ALA A 13 5.53 6.03 16.11
CA ALA A 13 4.61 5.64 17.17
C ALA A 13 3.45 4.81 16.62
N LEU A 14 2.89 5.24 15.48
CA LEU A 14 1.82 4.51 14.78
C LEU A 14 2.27 3.14 14.30
N VAL A 15 3.47 3.05 13.70
CA VAL A 15 4.04 1.77 13.25
C VAL A 15 4.19 0.81 14.42
N ARG A 16 4.76 1.25 15.55
CA ARG A 16 4.89 0.40 16.75
C ARG A 16 3.54 -0.10 17.25
N ALA A 17 2.54 0.78 17.32
CA ALA A 17 1.20 0.40 17.74
C ALA A 17 0.56 -0.65 16.81
N PHE A 18 0.69 -0.47 15.50
CA PHE A 18 0.17 -1.41 14.51
C PHE A 18 0.91 -2.75 14.52
N VAL A 19 2.24 -2.75 14.65
CA VAL A 19 3.01 -4.00 14.76
C VAL A 19 2.56 -4.80 15.97
N ALA A 20 2.40 -4.16 17.14
CA ALA A 20 1.91 -4.83 18.34
C ALA A 20 0.48 -5.38 18.17
N GLU A 21 -0.45 -4.56 17.62
CA GLU A 21 -1.84 -4.98 17.34
C GLU A 21 -1.88 -6.23 16.44
N PHE A 22 -1.08 -6.23 15.37
CA PHE A 22 -1.10 -7.31 14.38
C PHE A 22 -0.30 -8.53 14.82
N ALA A 23 0.80 -8.37 15.56
CA ALA A 23 1.57 -9.47 16.12
C ALA A 23 0.69 -10.30 17.07
N GLU A 24 -0.07 -9.63 17.94
CA GLU A 24 -1.05 -10.27 18.82
C GLU A 24 -2.18 -10.92 18.01
N ARG A 25 -2.78 -10.18 17.07
CA ARG A 25 -3.91 -10.68 16.26
C ARG A 25 -3.57 -11.92 15.44
N TYR A 26 -2.40 -11.94 14.80
CA TYR A 26 -1.98 -13.03 13.92
C TYR A 26 -1.12 -14.08 14.62
N ASN A 27 -0.94 -13.96 15.94
CA ASN A 27 -0.09 -14.83 16.75
C ASN A 27 1.31 -15.00 16.12
N ARG A 28 1.90 -13.87 15.72
CA ARG A 28 3.22 -13.79 15.08
C ARG A 28 4.23 -13.27 16.09
N ASP A 29 5.39 -13.92 16.14
CA ASP A 29 6.55 -13.46 16.90
C ASP A 29 7.27 -12.39 16.09
N VAL A 30 6.76 -11.16 16.16
CA VAL A 30 7.25 -9.99 15.43
C VAL A 30 7.27 -8.79 16.37
N GLU A 31 8.44 -8.18 16.54
CA GLU A 31 8.63 -7.10 17.51
C GLU A 31 8.65 -5.72 16.85
N THR A 32 9.41 -5.56 15.76
CA THR A 32 9.61 -4.24 15.14
C THR A 32 10.18 -4.34 13.72
N PHE A 33 10.14 -3.22 13.00
CA PHE A 33 10.96 -3.00 11.82
C PHE A 33 12.42 -2.74 12.19
N ASP A 34 13.36 -3.14 11.33
CA ASP A 34 14.75 -2.69 11.44
C ASP A 34 14.86 -1.17 11.23
N GLY A 35 15.95 -0.56 11.73
CA GLY A 35 16.12 0.89 11.70
C GLY A 35 16.10 1.49 10.28
N ALA A 36 16.63 0.79 9.28
CA ALA A 36 16.63 1.26 7.91
C ALA A 36 15.23 1.16 7.29
N SER A 37 14.46 0.13 7.62
CA SER A 37 13.06 0.00 7.20
C SER A 37 12.16 1.06 7.85
N LEU A 38 12.38 1.36 9.14
CA LEU A 38 11.64 2.41 9.84
C LEU A 38 11.91 3.79 9.23
N GLN A 39 13.17 4.09 8.93
CA GLN A 39 13.54 5.34 8.26
C GLN A 39 12.84 5.48 6.90
N ARG A 40 12.84 4.42 6.08
CA ARG A 40 12.13 4.41 4.79
C ARG A 40 10.62 4.59 4.94
N LEU A 41 10.00 3.99 5.96
CA LEU A 41 8.57 4.21 6.27
C LEU A 41 8.28 5.68 6.63
N CYS A 42 9.20 6.35 7.31
CA CYS A 42 9.09 7.79 7.63
C CYS A 42 9.30 8.69 6.41
N GLU A 43 10.17 8.29 5.48
CA GLU A 43 10.48 9.04 4.25
C GLU A 43 9.46 8.80 3.13
N ALA A 44 8.68 7.72 3.21
CA ALA A 44 7.67 7.37 2.21
C ALA A 44 6.52 8.38 2.13
N GLU A 45 6.06 8.64 0.90
CA GLU A 45 4.90 9.48 0.64
C GLU A 45 3.60 8.69 0.79
N TRP A 46 3.00 8.76 1.98
CA TRP A 46 1.67 8.21 2.26
C TRP A 46 0.59 9.12 1.64
N SER A 47 0.14 8.76 0.44
CA SER A 47 -0.82 9.54 -0.36
C SER A 47 -2.25 9.42 0.16
N GLY A 48 -2.59 8.28 0.74
CA GLY A 48 -3.74 8.02 1.58
C GLY A 48 -3.34 8.12 3.06
N ASN A 49 -4.32 8.39 3.91
CA ASN A 49 -4.16 8.64 5.35
C ASN A 49 -3.50 7.45 6.12
N VAL A 50 -3.62 7.45 7.45
CA VAL A 50 -3.23 6.37 8.39
C VAL A 50 -3.54 4.95 7.90
N ARG A 51 -4.59 4.78 7.09
CA ARG A 51 -4.99 3.48 6.50
C ARG A 51 -3.93 2.88 5.58
N GLU A 52 -3.23 3.68 4.76
CA GLU A 52 -2.18 3.13 3.88
C GLU A 52 -1.00 2.59 4.70
N LEU A 53 -0.58 3.35 5.73
CA LEU A 53 0.46 2.94 6.67
C LEU A 53 0.04 1.68 7.43
N ARG A 54 -1.20 1.63 7.94
CA ARG A 54 -1.73 0.47 8.65
C ARG A 54 -1.73 -0.77 7.76
N ASN A 55 -2.26 -0.67 6.54
CA ASN A 55 -2.31 -1.80 5.59
C ASN A 55 -0.92 -2.28 5.17
N ALA A 56 0.02 -1.35 5.01
CA ALA A 56 1.42 -1.65 4.74
C ALA A 56 2.06 -2.47 5.88
N VAL A 57 1.89 -2.00 7.13
CA VAL A 57 2.41 -2.69 8.32
C VAL A 57 1.75 -4.06 8.51
N GLU A 58 0.43 -4.15 8.34
CA GLU A 58 -0.32 -5.42 8.45
C GLU A 58 0.21 -6.47 7.49
N ARG A 59 0.44 -6.11 6.22
CA ARG A 59 1.02 -7.03 5.23
C ARG A 59 2.42 -7.50 5.62
N CYS A 60 3.26 -6.60 6.14
CA CYS A 60 4.58 -6.97 6.62
C CYS A 60 4.53 -7.96 7.77
N VAL A 61 3.63 -7.77 8.75
CA VAL A 61 3.45 -8.68 9.89
C VAL A 61 2.94 -10.05 9.43
N VAL A 62 1.96 -10.09 8.52
CA VAL A 62 1.41 -11.34 8.00
C VAL A 62 2.44 -12.15 7.21
N LEU A 63 3.32 -11.47 6.46
CA LEU A 63 4.36 -12.07 5.63
C LEU A 63 5.71 -12.24 6.35
N ALA A 64 5.78 -11.93 7.65
CA ALA A 64 7.02 -12.02 8.41
C ALA A 64 7.50 -13.47 8.54
N ASP A 65 8.77 -13.70 8.20
CA ASP A 65 9.48 -14.97 8.39
C ASP A 65 10.37 -14.94 9.67
N GLY A 66 10.21 -13.93 10.54
CA GLY A 66 10.98 -13.79 11.78
C GLY A 66 10.65 -12.53 12.60
N PRO A 67 11.37 -12.29 13.73
CA PRO A 67 11.03 -11.25 14.72
C PRO A 67 11.24 -9.81 14.24
N THR A 68 12.01 -9.61 13.17
CA THR A 68 12.30 -8.30 12.61
C THR A 68 11.69 -8.14 11.22
N LEU A 69 10.81 -7.14 11.08
CA LEU A 69 10.21 -6.77 9.82
C LEU A 69 11.18 -6.00 8.94
N ARG A 70 11.14 -6.29 7.64
CA ARG A 70 11.86 -5.55 6.61
C ARG A 70 10.88 -4.90 5.66
N TRP A 71 11.04 -3.61 5.45
CA TRP A 71 10.29 -2.87 4.43
C TRP A 71 11.02 -3.01 3.10
N PRO A 72 10.33 -3.38 2.00
CA PRO A 72 10.97 -3.55 0.70
C PRO A 72 11.56 -2.22 0.20
N ASP A 73 12.75 -2.28 -0.40
CA ASP A 73 13.35 -1.12 -1.05
C ASP A 73 12.42 -0.60 -2.16
N SER A 74 12.19 0.71 -2.18
CA SER A 74 11.33 1.37 -3.14
C SER A 74 11.94 1.46 -4.55
N THR A 75 13.14 0.92 -4.76
CA THR A 75 13.65 0.64 -6.10
C THR A 75 13.01 -0.63 -6.62
N GLY A 76 12.01 -0.48 -7.48
CA GLY A 76 11.50 -1.57 -8.29
C GLY A 76 12.63 -2.15 -9.16
N ALA A 77 13.33 -3.15 -8.65
CA ALA A 77 14.12 -4.09 -9.42
C ALA A 77 14.53 -5.25 -8.49
N GLU A 78 13.87 -6.39 -8.69
CA GLU A 78 14.50 -7.72 -8.70
C GLU A 78 15.59 -8.01 -7.65
N ASP A 79 15.17 -8.60 -6.53
CA ASP A 79 15.99 -9.58 -5.82
C ASP A 79 15.18 -10.88 -5.65
N GLY A 80 15.56 -11.87 -6.46
CA GLY A 80 15.71 -13.26 -6.03
C GLY A 80 14.49 -13.97 -5.45
N GLY A 81 13.46 -14.21 -6.26
CA GLY A 81 12.49 -15.27 -6.00
C GLY A 81 11.09 -14.88 -6.42
N VAL A 82 10.52 -15.66 -7.33
CA VAL A 82 9.07 -15.68 -7.56
C VAL A 82 8.40 -16.23 -6.30
N ARG A 83 8.35 -15.42 -5.23
CA ARG A 83 7.28 -15.56 -4.25
C ARG A 83 6.07 -15.06 -5.01
N GLU A 84 5.26 -16.00 -5.50
CA GLU A 84 3.90 -15.73 -5.97
C GLU A 84 3.36 -14.58 -5.11
N ARG A 85 3.08 -13.43 -5.74
CA ARG A 85 2.33 -12.36 -5.09
C ARG A 85 0.92 -12.91 -4.85
N ARG A 86 0.78 -13.81 -3.87
CA ARG A 86 -0.49 -14.12 -3.25
C ARG A 86 -0.98 -12.77 -2.77
N MET A 87 -2.04 -12.26 -3.37
CA MET A 87 -2.77 -11.17 -2.76
C MET A 87 -3.33 -11.74 -1.46
N VAL A 88 -2.57 -11.57 -0.39
CA VAL A 88 -3.03 -11.86 0.96
C VAL A 88 -3.90 -10.68 1.33
N PHE A 89 -5.22 -10.91 1.29
CA PHE A 89 -6.20 -9.98 1.82
C PHE A 89 -6.30 -10.27 3.32
N PRO A 90 -5.73 -9.42 4.20
CA PRO A 90 -5.90 -9.61 5.64
C PRO A 90 -7.40 -9.63 5.98
N GLU A 91 -7.79 -10.53 6.87
CA GLU A 91 -9.18 -10.93 7.14
C GLU A 91 -10.11 -9.80 7.63
N GLN A 92 -9.61 -8.60 7.92
CA GLN A 92 -10.36 -7.53 8.59
C GLN A 92 -10.50 -6.21 7.81
N ASP A 93 -9.84 -6.02 6.67
CA ASP A 93 -10.00 -4.80 5.84
C ASP A 93 -9.95 -5.20 4.36
N PHE A 94 -11.05 -5.79 3.86
CA PHE A 94 -11.24 -5.89 2.42
C PHE A 94 -11.30 -4.46 1.86
N PRO A 95 -10.45 -4.11 0.87
CA PRO A 95 -10.58 -2.83 0.20
C PRO A 95 -12.00 -2.69 -0.32
N SER A 96 -12.58 -1.50 -0.11
CA SER A 96 -13.85 -1.17 -0.74
C SER A 96 -13.74 -1.38 -2.26
N LEU A 97 -14.87 -1.63 -2.91
CA LEU A 97 -14.88 -1.74 -4.38
C LEU A 97 -14.25 -0.52 -5.05
N GLU A 98 -14.36 0.65 -4.43
CA GLU A 98 -13.71 1.87 -4.88
C GLU A 98 -12.18 1.79 -4.80
N GLU A 99 -11.62 1.29 -3.69
CA GLU A 99 -10.17 1.14 -3.51
C GLU A 99 -9.58 0.05 -4.42
N VAL A 100 -10.29 -1.07 -4.61
CA VAL A 100 -9.92 -2.11 -5.58
C VAL A 100 -9.88 -1.54 -6.98
N GLU A 101 -10.93 -0.80 -7.34
CA GLU A 101 -11.06 -0.18 -8.65
C GLU A 101 -9.96 0.86 -8.88
N GLN A 102 -9.67 1.72 -7.91
CA GLN A 102 -8.59 2.72 -7.98
C GLN A 102 -7.22 2.05 -8.17
N GLN A 103 -6.91 1.03 -7.38
CA GLN A 103 -5.65 0.29 -7.50
C GLN A 103 -5.51 -0.37 -8.87
N TYR A 104 -6.58 -1.00 -9.36
CA TYR A 104 -6.56 -1.68 -10.65
C TYR A 104 -6.42 -0.69 -11.81
N ILE A 105 -7.11 0.45 -11.77
CA ILE A 105 -6.97 1.52 -12.76
C ILE A 105 -5.51 2.02 -12.81
N ASN A 106 -4.90 2.26 -11.65
CA ASN A 106 -3.50 2.71 -11.56
C ASN A 106 -2.52 1.65 -12.09
N HIS A 107 -2.76 0.38 -11.77
CA HIS A 107 -1.96 -0.73 -12.29
C HIS A 107 -1.99 -0.78 -13.82
N VAL A 108 -3.19 -0.73 -14.41
CA VAL A 108 -3.35 -0.74 -15.88
C VAL A 108 -2.71 0.49 -16.51
N LEU A 109 -2.85 1.67 -15.91
CA LEU A 109 -2.21 2.89 -16.42
C LEU A 109 -0.68 2.80 -16.43
N ARG A 110 -0.06 2.23 -15.39
CA ARG A 110 1.40 2.00 -15.37
C ARG A 110 1.83 1.03 -16.48
N GLN A 111 1.10 -0.08 -16.63
CA GLN A 111 1.33 -1.09 -17.69
C GLN A 111 1.25 -0.50 -19.11
N VAL A 112 0.35 0.45 -19.35
CA VAL A 112 0.20 1.09 -20.67
C VAL A 112 0.98 2.40 -20.83
N GLY A 113 1.84 2.77 -19.88
CA GLY A 113 2.62 4.01 -19.91
C GLY A 113 1.76 5.27 -19.93
N GLY A 114 0.68 5.30 -19.13
CA GLY A 114 -0.20 6.47 -19.00
C GLY A 114 -1.17 6.70 -20.16
N LYS A 115 -1.19 5.83 -21.18
CA LYS A 115 -2.08 5.96 -22.36
C LYS A 115 -3.54 5.70 -21.99
N LYS A 116 -4.25 6.74 -21.52
CA LYS A 116 -5.64 6.68 -21.01
C LYS A 116 -6.63 6.00 -21.97
N THR A 117 -6.52 6.25 -23.28
CA THR A 117 -7.34 5.58 -24.32
C THR A 117 -7.14 4.06 -24.33
N ARG A 118 -5.90 3.60 -24.16
CA ARG A 118 -5.55 2.18 -24.13
C ARG A 118 -5.96 1.55 -22.80
N ALA A 119 -5.78 2.26 -21.69
CA ALA A 119 -6.24 1.83 -20.38
C ALA A 119 -7.76 1.61 -20.33
N ALA A 120 -8.56 2.55 -20.87
CA ALA A 120 -10.02 2.43 -20.93
C ALA A 120 -10.47 1.16 -21.67
N ARG A 121 -9.84 0.86 -22.82
CA ARG A 121 -10.11 -0.37 -23.58
C ARG A 121 -9.77 -1.63 -22.80
N LEU A 122 -8.63 -1.68 -22.13
CA LEU A 122 -8.21 -2.84 -21.32
C LEU A 122 -9.10 -3.05 -20.09
N LEU A 123 -9.57 -1.96 -19.50
CA LEU A 123 -10.50 -1.97 -18.38
C LEU A 123 -11.95 -2.27 -18.82
N GLY A 124 -12.24 -2.32 -20.12
CA GLY A 124 -13.59 -2.55 -20.64
C GLY A 124 -14.58 -1.41 -20.35
N ILE A 125 -14.09 -0.19 -20.11
CA ILE A 125 -14.92 0.98 -19.78
C ILE A 125 -14.78 2.08 -20.82
N ASP A 126 -15.80 2.92 -20.94
CA ASP A 126 -15.71 4.12 -21.78
C ASP A 126 -14.64 5.09 -21.23
N LYS A 127 -14.02 5.86 -22.13
CA LYS A 127 -13.05 6.89 -21.76
C LYS A 127 -13.64 7.85 -20.73
N THR A 128 -14.87 8.31 -20.93
CA THR A 128 -15.54 9.27 -20.05
C THR A 128 -15.67 8.73 -18.62
N THR A 129 -15.96 7.44 -18.48
CA THR A 129 -16.01 6.73 -17.20
C THR A 129 -14.64 6.68 -16.54
N LEU A 130 -13.59 6.35 -17.30
CA LEU A 130 -12.21 6.38 -16.79
C LEU A 130 -11.80 7.78 -16.33
N TRP A 131 -12.11 8.81 -17.11
CA TRP A 131 -11.81 10.21 -16.77
C TRP A 131 -12.54 10.66 -15.49
N ARG A 132 -13.82 10.32 -15.34
CA ARG A 132 -14.59 10.61 -14.12
C ARG A 132 -14.00 9.92 -12.90
N LYS A 133 -13.60 8.65 -13.03
CA LYS A 133 -12.93 7.88 -11.97
C LYS A 133 -11.58 8.49 -11.60
N LEU A 134 -10.76 8.82 -12.60
CA LEU A 134 -9.46 9.47 -12.36
C LEU A 134 -9.60 10.84 -11.68
N ARG A 135 -10.59 11.66 -12.05
CA ARG A 135 -10.85 12.94 -11.34
C ARG A 135 -11.24 12.71 -9.88
N ARG A 136 -12.11 11.73 -9.63
CA ARG A 136 -12.53 11.35 -8.28
C ARG A 136 -11.36 10.87 -7.41
N TYR A 137 -10.37 10.23 -8.03
CA TYR A 137 -9.27 9.57 -7.31
C TYR A 137 -7.97 10.39 -7.21
N CYS A 138 -7.66 11.24 -8.18
CA CYS A 138 -6.42 12.02 -8.17
C CYS A 138 -6.54 13.39 -7.50
N GLY A 139 -7.76 13.90 -7.25
CA GLY A 139 -7.92 15.31 -6.91
C GLY A 139 -7.47 16.20 -8.09
N GLU A 140 -8.14 17.32 -8.29
CA GLU A 140 -7.75 18.25 -9.35
C GLU A 140 -6.35 18.83 -9.08
N ILE A 141 -5.51 18.89 -10.11
CA ILE A 141 -4.41 19.87 -10.22
C ILE A 141 -4.86 20.89 -11.26
#